data_AF-A0A962JIL4-F1
#
_entry.id   AF-A0A962JIL4-F1
#
_cell.length_a   1.000
_cell.length_b   1.000
_cell.length_c   1.000
_cell.angle_alpha   90.00
_cell.angle_beta   90.00
_cell.angle_gamma   90.00
#
_symmetry.space_group_name_H-M   'P 1'
#
loop_
_entity.id
_entity.type
_entity.pdbx_description
1 polymer ?
#
loop_
_entity_poly.entity_id
_entity_poly.type
_entity_poly.pdbx_seq_one_letter_code
_entity_poly.pdbx_strand_id
1 'polypeptide(L)'
;MSLFHHYQARFDHSRPEEYSLEQYLTLCKNDATAYATAAERMLMAIGEPEVIDTSKDPRLSRIFSNKMIRRYPAFSEFYGMEDAVEKIVAYFRHAAQGLEERKQILYLLGPVGGGKSSLAERLKALMEKSAFYAIKDSPINESPLGLFNIEEDGDILEQDYGIPKRYLRGVMSPWAVKRLKEFGGDISQFKVIKVYPSILHQLAISKTEPGDENNQDISALVGKVDIRKLEDFPQNDADAYSFSGGLC
;
A
#
# COMPACT_ATOMS: atom_id res chain seq x y z
N MET A 1 25.70 4.39 -20.80
CA MET A 1 25.41 3.11 -20.12
C MET A 1 24.66 2.21 -21.09
N SER A 2 25.05 0.94 -21.22
CA SER A 2 24.33 -0.05 -22.05
C SER A 2 22.94 -0.31 -21.49
N LEU A 3 21.93 -0.49 -22.36
CA LEU A 3 20.55 -0.84 -21.99
C LEU A 3 20.50 -2.05 -21.04
N PHE A 4 21.34 -3.05 -21.28
CA PHE A 4 21.42 -4.26 -20.46
C PHE A 4 21.90 -3.97 -19.03
N HIS A 5 22.88 -3.08 -18.86
CA HIS A 5 23.36 -2.67 -17.55
C HIS A 5 22.31 -1.85 -16.79
N HIS A 6 21.54 -1.01 -17.50
CA HIS A 6 20.42 -0.30 -16.89
C HIS A 6 19.31 -1.25 -16.42
N TYR A 7 18.99 -2.27 -17.21
CA TYR A 7 18.01 -3.29 -16.85
C TYR A 7 18.47 -4.12 -15.64
N GLN A 8 19.74 -4.55 -15.63
CA GLN A 8 20.31 -5.30 -14.52
C GLN A 8 20.33 -4.49 -13.23
N ALA A 9 20.72 -3.22 -13.29
CA ALA A 9 20.67 -2.32 -12.13
C ALA A 9 19.24 -2.13 -11.60
N ARG A 10 18.25 -1.99 -12.48
CA ARG A 10 16.83 -1.94 -12.08
C ARG A 10 16.37 -3.22 -11.38
N PHE A 11 16.78 -4.38 -11.89
CA PHE A 11 16.45 -5.67 -11.30
C PHE A 11 17.10 -5.83 -9.92
N ASP A 12 18.37 -5.44 -9.77
CA ASP A 12 19.08 -5.51 -8.49
C ASP A 12 18.46 -4.57 -7.45
N HIS A 13 18.02 -3.37 -7.85
CA HIS A 13 17.26 -2.45 -6.99
C HIS A 13 15.88 -2.99 -6.58
N SER A 14 15.30 -3.91 -7.34
CA SER A 14 14.02 -4.54 -7.01
C SER A 14 14.16 -5.77 -6.11
N ARG A 15 15.39 -6.22 -5.83
CA ARG A 15 15.60 -7.35 -4.90
C ARG A 15 15.18 -6.94 -3.49
N PRO A 16 14.50 -7.83 -2.76
CA PRO A 16 14.15 -7.56 -1.38
C PRO A 16 15.43 -7.35 -0.56
N GLU A 17 15.56 -6.17 0.03
CA GLU A 17 16.57 -5.91 1.05
C GLU A 17 16.08 -6.51 2.37
N GLU A 18 16.89 -7.35 3.00
CA GLU A 18 16.56 -7.99 4.28
C GLU A 18 17.15 -7.22 5.46
N TYR A 19 16.36 -7.09 6.51
CA TYR A 19 16.67 -6.38 7.74
C TYR A 19 16.37 -7.26 8.95
N SER A 20 17.14 -7.12 10.03
CA SER A 20 16.64 -7.51 11.35
C SER A 20 15.52 -6.57 11.80
N LEU A 21 14.70 -7.02 12.74
CA LEU A 21 13.67 -6.16 13.33
C LEU A 21 14.29 -4.87 13.95
N GLU A 22 15.44 -4.99 14.60
CA GLU A 22 16.18 -3.85 15.17
C GLU A 22 16.69 -2.87 14.10
N GLN A 23 17.22 -3.39 12.98
CA GLN A 23 17.64 -2.55 11.85
C GLN A 23 16.45 -1.80 11.25
N TYR A 24 15.29 -2.46 11.12
CA TYR A 24 14.06 -1.82 10.67
C TYR A 24 13.61 -0.71 11.63
N LEU A 25 13.57 -0.98 12.94
CA LEU A 25 13.19 0.03 13.93
C LEU A 25 14.16 1.22 13.92
N THR A 26 15.45 0.96 13.77
CA THR A 26 16.47 2.02 13.64
C THR A 26 16.28 2.84 12.36
N LEU A 27 15.90 2.20 11.24
CA LEU A 27 15.56 2.88 10.01
C LEU A 27 14.37 3.82 10.19
N CYS A 28 13.33 3.39 10.92
CA CYS A 28 12.15 4.22 11.21
C CYS A 28 12.49 5.55 11.90
N LYS A 29 13.59 5.62 12.68
CA LYS A 29 14.05 6.88 13.29
C LYS A 29 14.42 7.94 12.25
N ASN A 30 15.03 7.49 11.16
CA ASN A 30 15.62 8.37 10.14
C ASN A 30 14.71 8.56 8.94
N ASP A 31 13.80 7.62 8.71
CA ASP A 31 12.94 7.58 7.54
C ASP A 31 11.50 7.19 7.90
N ALA A 32 10.63 8.20 8.01
CA ALA A 32 9.20 8.00 8.24
C ALA A 32 8.50 7.26 7.09
N THR A 33 9.11 7.19 5.89
CA THR A 33 8.57 6.38 4.81
C THR A 33 8.63 4.89 5.12
N ALA A 34 9.46 4.45 6.09
CA ALA A 34 9.55 3.05 6.49
C ALA A 34 8.25 2.51 7.10
N TYR A 35 7.50 3.35 7.84
CA TYR A 35 6.22 3.00 8.46
C TYR A 35 5.02 3.72 7.84
N ALA A 36 5.21 4.42 6.71
CA ALA A 36 4.14 5.09 5.99
C ALA A 36 3.03 4.11 5.56
N THR A 37 1.79 4.57 5.71
CA THR A 37 0.57 3.92 5.26
C THR A 37 0.44 3.95 3.74
N ALA A 38 -0.43 3.12 3.18
CA ALA A 38 -0.72 3.11 1.74
C ALA A 38 -1.18 4.49 1.22
N ALA A 39 -1.95 5.24 2.02
CA ALA A 39 -2.39 6.59 1.65
C ALA A 39 -1.23 7.59 1.60
N GLU A 40 -0.34 7.57 2.59
CA GLU A 40 0.86 8.42 2.59
C GLU A 40 1.79 8.08 1.42
N ARG A 41 2.00 6.78 1.14
CA ARG A 41 2.80 6.32 -0.02
C ARG A 41 2.23 6.77 -1.34
N MET A 42 0.89 6.75 -1.49
CA MET A 42 0.21 7.26 -2.66
C MET A 42 0.43 8.76 -2.83
N LEU A 43 0.33 9.56 -1.76
CA LEU A 43 0.59 11.00 -1.83
C LEU A 43 2.04 11.30 -2.21
N MET A 44 3.00 10.57 -1.64
CA MET A 44 4.42 10.67 -2.02
C MET A 44 4.63 10.38 -3.51
N ALA A 45 3.94 9.36 -4.04
CA ALA A 45 4.03 9.00 -5.45
C ALA A 45 3.33 10.00 -6.39
N ILE A 46 2.23 10.61 -5.96
CA ILE A 46 1.51 11.67 -6.69
C ILE A 46 2.35 12.95 -6.74
N GLY A 47 3.00 13.31 -5.63
CA GLY A 47 3.80 14.52 -5.50
C GLY A 47 2.99 15.78 -5.32
N GLU A 48 3.68 16.92 -5.39
CA GLU A 48 3.09 18.24 -5.16
C GLU A 48 2.35 18.79 -6.40
N PRO A 49 1.26 19.56 -6.20
CA PRO A 49 0.53 20.20 -7.28
C PRO A 49 1.22 21.47 -7.77
N GLU A 50 1.13 21.71 -9.07
CA GLU A 50 1.33 23.01 -9.68
C GLU A 50 0.03 23.82 -9.57
N VAL A 51 0.12 25.00 -8.97
CA VAL A 51 -1.02 25.92 -8.82
C VAL A 51 -1.08 26.83 -10.05
N ILE A 52 -2.10 26.64 -10.88
CA ILE A 52 -2.25 27.36 -12.15
C ILE A 52 -3.31 28.45 -11.99
N ASP A 53 -2.90 29.69 -12.25
CA ASP A 53 -3.80 30.83 -12.38
C ASP A 53 -4.39 30.87 -13.79
N THR A 54 -5.64 30.42 -13.91
CA THR A 54 -6.32 30.31 -15.20
C THR A 54 -6.70 31.66 -15.81
N SER A 55 -6.67 32.75 -15.04
CA SER A 55 -6.96 34.10 -15.57
C SER A 55 -5.88 34.60 -16.54
N LYS A 56 -4.67 34.05 -16.43
CA LYS A 56 -3.51 34.41 -17.28
C LYS A 56 -3.53 33.75 -18.66
N ASP A 57 -4.38 32.75 -18.88
CA ASP A 57 -4.52 32.02 -20.14
C ASP A 57 -5.96 32.16 -20.66
N PRO A 58 -6.21 32.81 -21.81
CA PRO A 58 -7.55 33.01 -22.35
C PRO A 58 -8.37 31.73 -22.57
N ARG A 59 -7.72 30.58 -22.83
CA ARG A 59 -8.38 29.28 -23.00
C ARG A 59 -8.77 28.71 -21.65
N LEU A 60 -7.84 28.69 -20.68
CA LEU A 60 -8.12 28.16 -19.34
C LEU A 60 -9.12 29.04 -18.59
N SER A 61 -9.07 30.35 -18.78
CA SER A 61 -10.03 31.33 -18.24
C SER A 61 -11.47 30.96 -18.59
N ARG A 62 -11.74 30.59 -19.85
CA ARG A 62 -13.07 30.19 -20.32
C ARG A 62 -13.55 28.85 -19.77
N ILE A 63 -12.63 27.90 -19.58
CA ILE A 63 -12.94 26.54 -19.10
C ILE A 63 -13.19 26.53 -17.59
N PHE A 64 -12.33 27.22 -16.84
CA PHE A 64 -12.31 27.17 -15.38
C PHE A 64 -12.86 28.45 -14.72
N SER A 65 -13.39 29.39 -15.50
CA SER A 65 -13.96 30.65 -15.02
C SER A 65 -13.01 31.44 -14.11
N ASN A 66 -11.76 31.60 -14.54
CA ASN A 66 -10.68 32.29 -13.80
C ASN A 66 -10.35 31.71 -12.42
N LYS A 67 -10.75 30.47 -12.11
CA LYS A 67 -10.39 29.81 -10.85
C LYS A 67 -8.91 29.41 -10.82
N MET A 68 -8.33 29.43 -9.62
CA MET A 68 -7.05 28.76 -9.36
C MET A 68 -7.29 27.25 -9.36
N ILE A 69 -6.52 26.49 -10.14
CA ILE A 69 -6.61 25.03 -10.19
C ILE A 69 -5.29 24.40 -9.74
N ARG A 70 -5.38 23.19 -9.18
CA ARG A 70 -4.22 22.34 -8.87
C ARG A 70 -4.06 21.32 -9.97
N ARG A 71 -2.88 21.28 -10.59
CA ARG A 71 -2.52 20.25 -11.56
C ARG A 71 -1.37 19.42 -10.99
N TYR A 72 -1.56 18.12 -10.93
CA TYR A 72 -0.54 17.19 -10.46
C TYR A 72 0.22 16.63 -11.67
N PRO A 73 1.55 16.75 -11.75
CA PRO A 73 2.34 16.19 -12.85
C PRO A 73 2.13 14.68 -13.01
N ALA A 74 1.87 13.98 -11.91
CA ALA A 74 1.48 12.58 -11.91
C ALA A 74 0.20 12.29 -12.71
N PHE A 75 -0.61 13.28 -13.08
CA PHE A 75 -1.83 13.10 -13.87
C PHE A 75 -1.83 13.99 -15.14
N SER A 76 -0.66 14.34 -15.67
CA SER A 76 -0.53 15.24 -16.84
C SER A 76 -1.24 14.76 -18.11
N GLU A 77 -1.53 13.46 -18.21
CA GLU A 77 -2.24 12.83 -19.33
C GLU A 77 -3.78 12.89 -19.20
N PHE A 78 -4.31 13.33 -18.06
CA PHE A 78 -5.74 13.37 -17.76
C PHE A 78 -6.32 14.79 -17.97
N TYR A 79 -6.68 15.10 -19.21
CA TYR A 79 -7.23 16.40 -19.59
C TYR A 79 -8.70 16.56 -19.16
N GLY A 80 -9.04 17.68 -18.52
CA GLY A 80 -10.42 17.98 -18.11
C GLY A 80 -10.89 17.20 -16.88
N MET A 81 -9.97 16.53 -16.18
CA MET A 81 -10.25 15.75 -14.99
C MET A 81 -9.66 16.39 -13.72
N GLU A 82 -9.24 17.66 -13.77
CA GLU A 82 -8.56 18.36 -12.67
C GLU A 82 -9.36 18.29 -11.35
N ASP A 83 -10.67 18.53 -11.40
CA ASP A 83 -11.53 18.45 -10.21
C ASP A 83 -11.67 17.02 -9.67
N ALA A 84 -11.71 16.02 -10.56
CA ALA A 84 -11.80 14.61 -10.18
C ALA A 84 -10.49 14.14 -9.55
N VAL A 85 -9.34 14.51 -10.12
CA VAL A 85 -8.02 14.25 -9.58
C VAL A 85 -7.87 14.92 -8.22
N GLU A 86 -8.24 16.20 -8.06
CA GLU A 86 -8.16 16.89 -6.76
C GLU A 86 -9.00 16.19 -5.69
N LYS A 87 -10.18 15.66 -6.02
CA LYS A 87 -10.98 14.85 -5.08
C LYS A 87 -10.29 13.55 -4.69
N ILE A 88 -9.64 12.86 -5.62
CA ILE A 88 -8.85 11.65 -5.34
C ILE A 88 -7.66 11.98 -4.43
N VAL A 89 -6.92 13.06 -4.73
CA VAL A 89 -5.80 13.50 -3.88
C VAL A 89 -6.29 13.92 -2.49
N ALA A 90 -7.42 14.63 -2.40
CA ALA A 90 -8.02 15.01 -1.13
C ALA A 90 -8.41 13.78 -0.29
N TYR A 91 -9.00 12.75 -0.92
CA TYR A 91 -9.29 11.47 -0.26
C TYR A 91 -8.04 10.86 0.38
N PHE A 92 -6.94 10.74 -0.37
CA PHE A 92 -5.69 10.21 0.16
C PHE A 92 -5.09 11.12 1.24
N ARG A 93 -5.19 12.44 1.08
CA ARG A 93 -4.72 13.43 2.07
C ARG A 93 -5.42 13.25 3.41
N HIS A 94 -6.74 13.11 3.40
CA HIS A 94 -7.52 12.90 4.61
C HIS A 94 -7.25 11.51 5.22
N ALA A 95 -7.15 10.47 4.38
CA ALA A 95 -6.82 9.13 4.83
C ALA A 95 -5.42 9.06 5.49
N ALA A 96 -4.42 9.74 4.93
CA ALA A 96 -3.07 9.86 5.48
C ALA A 96 -3.05 10.55 6.85
N GLN A 97 -3.93 11.54 7.07
CA GLN A 97 -4.10 12.21 8.36
C GLN A 97 -4.84 11.34 9.40
N GLY A 98 -5.33 10.17 9.02
CA GLY A 98 -6.04 9.27 9.91
C GLY A 98 -7.53 9.59 10.08
N LEU A 99 -8.10 10.43 9.20
CA LEU A 99 -9.52 10.78 9.17
C LEU A 99 -10.38 9.60 8.67
N GLU A 100 -11.70 9.81 8.59
CA GLU A 100 -12.69 8.76 8.32
C GLU A 100 -12.51 8.11 6.94
N GLU A 101 -11.98 8.84 5.96
CA GLU A 101 -11.68 8.36 4.61
C GLU A 101 -10.78 7.12 4.61
N ARG A 102 -9.95 6.91 5.65
CA ARG A 102 -9.12 5.71 5.77
C ARG A 102 -9.92 4.40 5.87
N LYS A 103 -11.18 4.48 6.29
CA LYS A 103 -12.10 3.34 6.46
C LYS A 103 -13.10 3.22 5.31
N GLN A 104 -13.07 4.15 4.37
CA GLN A 104 -14.01 4.22 3.26
C GLN A 104 -13.43 3.54 2.01
N ILE A 105 -14.30 3.27 1.04
CA ILE A 105 -13.91 2.74 -0.26
C ILE A 105 -14.00 3.89 -1.28
N LEU A 106 -12.91 4.14 -2.00
CA LEU A 106 -12.91 5.10 -3.10
C LEU A 106 -13.70 4.53 -4.29
N TYR A 107 -14.86 5.12 -4.56
CA TYR A 107 -15.74 4.71 -5.66
C TYR A 107 -15.68 5.69 -6.85
N LEU A 108 -15.21 5.21 -8.00
CA LEU A 108 -15.15 6.00 -9.23
C LEU A 108 -16.45 5.82 -10.04
N LEU A 109 -17.35 6.80 -9.95
CA LEU A 109 -18.62 6.81 -10.68
C LEU A 109 -18.57 7.75 -11.91
N GLY A 110 -19.14 7.30 -13.03
CA GLY A 110 -19.25 8.12 -14.25
C GLY A 110 -19.66 7.33 -15.49
N PRO A 111 -19.93 8.00 -16.63
CA PRO A 111 -20.34 7.35 -17.88
C PRO A 111 -19.25 6.45 -18.46
N VAL A 112 -19.63 5.54 -19.36
CA VAL A 112 -18.68 4.73 -20.15
C VAL A 112 -17.76 5.66 -20.94
N GLY A 113 -16.47 5.33 -21.01
CA GLY A 113 -15.46 6.17 -21.66
C GLY A 113 -14.94 7.37 -20.84
N GLY A 114 -15.46 7.62 -19.64
CA GLY A 114 -15.01 8.73 -18.78
C GLY A 114 -13.63 8.58 -18.11
N GLY A 115 -12.74 7.73 -18.63
CA GLY A 115 -11.37 7.59 -18.10
C GLY A 115 -11.21 6.91 -16.74
N LYS A 116 -12.28 6.32 -16.17
CA LYS A 116 -12.25 5.68 -14.83
C LYS A 116 -11.18 4.58 -14.70
N SER A 117 -11.15 3.66 -15.67
CA SER A 117 -10.17 2.57 -15.67
C SER A 117 -8.76 3.12 -15.86
N SER A 118 -8.58 4.12 -16.71
CA SER A 118 -7.28 4.79 -16.90
C SER A 118 -6.77 5.45 -15.62
N LEU A 119 -7.64 6.11 -14.85
CA LEU A 119 -7.29 6.64 -13.53
C LEU A 119 -6.90 5.54 -12.55
N ALA A 120 -7.67 4.44 -12.51
CA ALA A 120 -7.35 3.31 -11.65
C ALA A 120 -5.98 2.69 -11.99
N GLU A 121 -5.68 2.48 -13.28
CA GLU A 121 -4.38 1.99 -13.73
C GLU A 121 -3.25 2.99 -13.39
N ARG A 122 -3.50 4.30 -13.51
CA ARG A 122 -2.53 5.31 -13.11
C ARG A 122 -2.23 5.25 -11.61
N LEU A 123 -3.26 5.11 -10.77
CA LEU A 123 -3.08 4.97 -9.32
C LEU A 123 -2.27 3.72 -8.97
N LYS A 124 -2.54 2.58 -9.62
CA LYS A 124 -1.73 1.37 -9.42
C LYS A 124 -0.27 1.60 -9.79
N ALA A 125 -0.01 2.20 -10.96
CA ALA A 125 1.35 2.52 -11.40
C ALA A 125 2.08 3.52 -10.48
N LEU A 126 1.35 4.43 -9.84
CA LEU A 126 1.91 5.32 -8.82
C LEU A 126 2.27 4.55 -7.55
N MET A 127 1.43 3.59 -7.13
CA MET A 127 1.69 2.77 -5.94
C MET A 127 2.98 1.94 -6.08
N GLU A 128 3.32 1.45 -7.28
CA GLU A 128 4.57 0.71 -7.54
C GLU A 128 5.84 1.55 -7.32
N LYS A 129 5.75 2.88 -7.21
CA LYS A 129 6.93 3.76 -7.01
C LYS A 129 7.43 3.79 -5.56
N SER A 130 6.59 3.43 -4.61
CA SER A 130 6.87 3.56 -3.18
C SER A 130 6.99 2.17 -2.55
N ALA A 131 8.19 1.78 -2.14
CA ALA A 131 8.41 0.54 -1.39
C ALA A 131 7.64 0.55 -0.07
N PHE A 132 7.43 -0.61 0.53
CA PHE A 132 6.96 -0.79 1.91
C PHE A 132 7.78 -1.89 2.61
N TYR A 133 7.59 -2.05 3.91
CA TYR A 133 8.30 -3.04 4.71
C TYR A 133 7.31 -4.06 5.24
N ALA A 134 7.65 -5.34 5.10
CA ALA A 134 6.83 -6.46 5.52
C ALA A 134 7.65 -7.48 6.32
N ILE A 135 6.98 -8.25 7.18
CA ILE A 135 7.60 -9.42 7.80
C ILE A 135 7.97 -10.42 6.71
N LYS A 136 9.23 -10.86 6.71
CA LYS A 136 9.73 -11.87 5.78
C LYS A 136 8.91 -13.15 5.91
N ASP A 137 8.56 -13.74 4.77
CA ASP A 137 7.78 -14.97 4.63
C ASP A 137 6.31 -14.88 5.11
N SER A 138 5.86 -13.70 5.59
CA SER A 138 4.44 -13.49 5.91
C SER A 138 3.61 -13.59 4.62
N PRO A 139 2.58 -14.46 4.59
CA PRO A 139 1.79 -14.69 3.38
C PRO A 139 0.87 -13.51 3.03
N ILE A 140 0.68 -12.57 3.96
CA ILE A 140 -0.14 -11.36 3.81
C ILE A 140 0.71 -10.08 3.73
N ASN A 141 2.04 -10.22 3.64
CA ASN A 141 2.98 -9.10 3.68
C ASN A 141 2.73 -8.13 4.85
N GLU A 142 2.49 -8.67 6.05
CA GLU A 142 2.08 -7.85 7.19
C GLU A 142 3.17 -6.87 7.65
N SER A 143 2.73 -5.72 8.18
CA SER A 143 3.65 -4.72 8.73
C SER A 143 4.42 -5.27 9.93
N PRO A 144 5.75 -5.04 10.02
CA PRO A 144 6.53 -5.42 11.21
C PRO A 144 6.02 -4.77 12.49
N LEU A 145 5.36 -3.60 12.39
CA LEU A 145 4.76 -2.92 13.53
C LEU A 145 3.56 -3.67 14.13
N GLY A 146 3.00 -4.65 13.43
CA GLY A 146 1.93 -5.51 13.94
C GLY A 146 2.36 -6.48 15.05
N LEU A 147 3.68 -6.62 15.28
CA LEU A 147 4.23 -7.42 16.38
C LEU A 147 4.11 -6.74 17.76
N PHE A 148 3.84 -5.43 17.79
CA PHE A 148 3.87 -4.63 19.01
C PHE A 148 2.46 -4.24 19.48
N ASN A 149 2.27 -4.19 20.79
CA ASN A 149 1.03 -3.77 21.41
C ASN A 149 1.04 -2.25 21.64
N ILE A 150 -0.04 -1.56 21.26
CA ILE A 150 -0.16 -0.10 21.41
C ILE A 150 -0.13 0.37 22.87
N GLU A 151 -0.67 -0.42 23.80
CA GLU A 151 -0.75 -0.10 25.22
C GLU A 151 0.56 -0.40 25.96
N GLU A 152 1.25 -1.48 25.58
CA GLU A 152 2.46 -1.95 26.26
C GLU A 152 3.74 -1.33 25.65
N ASP A 153 3.85 -1.32 24.32
CA ASP A 153 5.07 -0.95 23.60
C ASP A 153 5.00 0.48 23.01
N GLY A 154 3.81 1.08 22.95
CA GLY A 154 3.59 2.31 22.21
C GLY A 154 4.43 3.51 22.69
N ASP A 155 4.56 3.68 24.01
CA ASP A 155 5.41 4.74 24.57
C ASP A 155 6.90 4.51 24.29
N ILE A 156 7.34 3.25 24.33
CA ILE A 156 8.72 2.86 24.06
C ILE A 156 9.06 3.15 22.59
N LEU A 157 8.20 2.73 21.67
CA LEU A 157 8.39 2.96 20.23
C LEU A 157 8.38 4.44 19.85
N GLU A 158 7.57 5.25 20.51
CA GLU A 158 7.53 6.69 20.28
C GLU A 158 8.79 7.39 20.83
N GLN A 159 9.23 7.04 22.04
CA GLN A 159 10.41 7.64 22.67
C GLN A 159 11.72 7.20 22.03
N ASP A 160 11.90 5.89 21.82
CA ASP A 160 13.18 5.34 21.37
C ASP A 160 13.30 5.42 19.86
N TYR A 161 12.21 5.19 19.11
CA TYR A 161 12.24 5.05 17.66
C TYR A 161 11.50 6.17 16.90
N GLY A 162 10.84 7.09 17.60
CA GLY A 162 10.10 8.18 16.97
C GLY A 162 8.89 7.71 16.17
N ILE A 163 8.35 6.53 16.46
CA ILE A 163 7.20 5.95 15.76
C ILE A 163 5.93 6.35 16.52
N PRO A 164 5.07 7.22 15.98
CA PRO A 164 3.87 7.64 16.69
C PRO A 164 2.90 6.46 16.91
N LYS A 165 2.25 6.40 18.07
CA LYS A 165 1.29 5.33 18.42
C LYS A 165 0.20 5.11 17.38
N ARG A 166 -0.17 6.15 16.61
CA ARG A 166 -1.17 6.06 15.54
C ARG A 166 -0.80 5.08 14.41
N TYR A 167 0.46 4.67 14.28
CA TYR A 167 0.90 3.66 13.29
C TYR A 167 0.82 2.23 13.81
N LEU A 168 0.67 2.03 15.12
CA LEU A 168 0.53 0.72 15.78
C LEU A 168 -0.93 0.25 15.74
N ARG A 169 -1.48 0.11 14.54
CA ARG A 169 -2.88 -0.30 14.30
C ARG A 169 -3.03 -1.77 13.91
N GLY A 170 -1.93 -2.40 13.52
CA GLY A 170 -1.92 -3.80 13.11
C GLY A 170 -2.08 -4.73 14.30
N VAL A 171 -2.74 -5.85 14.08
CA VAL A 171 -2.69 -7.01 14.97
C VAL A 171 -1.90 -8.10 14.28
N MET A 172 -1.17 -8.91 15.05
CA MET A 172 -0.46 -10.07 14.51
C MET A 172 -1.43 -10.97 13.76
N SER A 173 -1.03 -11.38 12.55
CA SER A 173 -1.78 -12.38 11.80
C SER A 173 -1.76 -13.74 12.50
N PRO A 174 -2.72 -14.65 12.20
CA PRO A 174 -2.66 -16.02 12.71
C PRO A 174 -1.33 -16.73 12.38
N TRP A 175 -0.73 -16.39 11.23
CA TRP A 175 0.59 -16.88 10.85
C TRP A 175 1.69 -16.33 11.77
N ALA A 176 1.73 -15.02 12.00
CA ALA A 176 2.72 -14.40 12.89
C ALA A 176 2.59 -14.88 14.34
N VAL A 177 1.37 -15.08 14.84
CA VAL A 177 1.13 -15.67 16.18
C VAL A 177 1.70 -17.08 16.27
N LYS A 178 1.55 -17.90 15.21
CA LYS A 178 2.15 -19.23 15.17
C LYS A 178 3.69 -19.16 15.18
N ARG A 179 4.29 -18.30 14.35
CA ARG A 179 5.74 -18.10 14.30
C ARG A 179 6.32 -17.58 15.62
N LEU A 180 5.63 -16.65 16.28
CA LEU A 180 6.04 -16.16 17.59
C LEU A 180 6.12 -17.28 18.63
N LYS A 181 5.16 -18.22 18.62
CA LYS A 181 5.20 -19.41 19.49
C LYS A 181 6.35 -20.34 19.14
N GLU A 182 6.61 -20.58 17.86
CA GLU A 182 7.75 -21.39 17.39
C GLU A 182 9.09 -20.77 17.78
N PHE A 183 9.19 -19.44 17.79
CA PHE A 183 10.37 -18.69 18.25
C PHE A 183 10.46 -18.57 19.78
N GLY A 184 9.55 -19.19 20.54
CA GLY A 184 9.55 -19.13 22.00
C GLY A 184 9.28 -17.73 22.56
N GLY A 185 8.58 -16.87 21.80
CA GLY A 185 8.30 -15.48 22.17
C GLY A 185 9.38 -14.47 21.76
N ASP A 186 10.46 -14.92 21.12
CA ASP A 186 11.55 -14.05 20.69
C ASP A 186 11.24 -13.36 19.35
N ILE A 187 10.81 -12.10 19.42
CA ILE A 187 10.51 -11.29 18.22
C ILE A 187 11.76 -10.95 17.39
N SER A 188 12.98 -11.08 17.93
CA SER A 188 14.21 -10.75 17.20
C SER A 188 14.51 -11.73 16.06
N GLN A 189 13.87 -12.90 16.08
CA GLN A 189 13.95 -13.89 15.02
C GLN A 189 13.18 -13.48 13.77
N PHE A 190 12.19 -12.58 13.89
CA PHE A 190 11.53 -12.02 12.72
C PHE A 190 12.50 -11.18 11.89
N LYS A 191 12.47 -11.41 10.58
CA LYS A 191 13.16 -10.58 9.59
C LYS A 191 12.16 -9.69 8.89
N VAL A 192 12.65 -8.55 8.42
CA VAL A 192 11.86 -7.58 7.66
C VAL A 192 12.43 -7.50 6.26
N ILE A 193 11.57 -7.44 5.25
CA ILE A 193 11.95 -7.23 3.87
C ILE A 193 11.38 -5.93 3.35
N LYS A 194 12.19 -5.19 2.59
CA LYS A 194 11.72 -4.07 1.79
C LYS A 194 11.19 -4.58 0.46
N VAL A 195 9.96 -4.24 0.12
CA VAL A 195 9.30 -4.73 -1.08
C VAL A 195 8.66 -3.59 -1.85
N TYR A 196 8.75 -3.61 -3.17
CA TYR A 196 8.03 -2.69 -4.04
C TYR A 196 6.70 -3.32 -4.44
N PRO A 197 5.56 -2.60 -4.30
CA PRO A 197 4.29 -3.06 -4.85
C PRO A 197 4.43 -3.40 -6.33
N SER A 198 3.75 -4.45 -6.77
CA SER A 198 3.81 -4.89 -8.16
C SER A 198 2.46 -5.39 -8.65
N ILE A 199 1.98 -4.81 -9.75
CA ILE A 199 0.77 -5.25 -10.43
C ILE A 199 0.99 -6.64 -11.06
N LEU A 200 2.16 -6.84 -11.70
CA LEU A 200 2.48 -8.07 -12.41
C LEU A 200 2.64 -9.27 -11.47
N HIS A 201 3.24 -9.05 -10.30
CA HIS A 201 3.43 -10.08 -9.29
C HIS A 201 2.28 -10.15 -8.27
N GLN A 202 1.24 -9.32 -8.44
CA GLN A 202 0.10 -9.21 -7.51
C GLN A 202 0.53 -8.96 -6.06
N LEU A 203 1.57 -8.16 -5.87
CA LEU A 203 2.14 -7.87 -4.55
C LEU A 203 1.68 -6.49 -4.08
N ALA A 204 0.95 -6.45 -2.97
CA ALA A 204 0.29 -5.26 -2.40
C ALA A 204 -0.71 -4.53 -3.32
N ILE A 205 -0.89 -5.00 -4.56
CA ILE A 205 -1.87 -4.51 -5.53
C ILE A 205 -2.58 -5.73 -6.12
N SER A 206 -3.87 -5.85 -5.83
CA SER A 206 -4.72 -6.88 -6.42
C SER A 206 -5.84 -6.28 -7.27
N LYS A 207 -6.27 -7.01 -8.29
CA LYS A 207 -7.44 -6.69 -9.11
C LYS A 207 -8.38 -7.88 -9.03
N THR A 208 -9.51 -7.71 -8.36
CA THR A 208 -10.61 -8.66 -8.40
C THR A 208 -11.63 -8.18 -9.42
N GLU A 209 -11.97 -9.03 -10.38
CA GLU A 209 -13.04 -8.74 -11.33
C GLU A 209 -14.39 -9.00 -10.66
N PRO A 210 -15.39 -8.12 -10.86
CA PRO A 210 -16.71 -8.35 -10.31
C PRO A 210 -17.31 -9.60 -10.96
N GLY A 211 -17.66 -10.58 -10.12
CA GLY A 211 -18.45 -11.74 -10.53
C GLY A 211 -19.94 -11.46 -10.38
N ASP A 212 -20.76 -12.31 -10.99
CA ASP A 212 -22.17 -12.41 -10.61
C ASP A 212 -22.25 -12.88 -9.15
N GLU A 213 -23.12 -12.27 -8.35
CA GLU A 213 -23.30 -12.61 -6.93
C GLU A 213 -23.52 -14.11 -6.70
N ASN A 214 -24.17 -14.79 -7.65
CA ASN A 214 -24.45 -16.22 -7.56
C ASN A 214 -23.24 -17.12 -7.89
N ASN A 215 -22.25 -16.59 -8.60
CA ASN A 215 -21.10 -17.36 -9.11
C ASN A 215 -19.75 -16.84 -8.61
N GLN A 216 -19.72 -15.77 -7.82
CA GLN A 216 -18.47 -15.21 -7.32
C GLN A 216 -17.93 -16.06 -6.18
N ASP A 217 -16.82 -16.75 -6.44
CA ASP A 217 -16.07 -17.44 -5.41
C ASP A 217 -15.44 -16.42 -4.44
N ILE A 218 -15.95 -16.36 -3.21
CA ILE A 218 -15.48 -15.46 -2.15
C ILE A 218 -13.97 -15.67 -1.88
N SER A 219 -13.42 -16.85 -2.20
CA SER A 219 -11.99 -17.11 -2.04
C SER A 219 -11.09 -16.21 -2.89
N ALA A 220 -11.63 -15.60 -3.97
CA ALA A 220 -10.91 -14.57 -4.72
C ALA A 220 -10.63 -13.30 -3.91
N LEU A 221 -11.40 -13.05 -2.84
CA LEU A 221 -11.22 -11.91 -1.94
C LEU A 221 -10.48 -12.29 -0.67
N VAL A 222 -10.82 -13.42 -0.05
CA VAL A 222 -10.32 -13.77 1.30
C VAL A 222 -9.31 -14.91 1.32
N GLY A 223 -9.11 -15.62 0.21
CA GLY A 223 -8.31 -16.84 0.16
C GLY A 223 -9.12 -18.10 0.48
N LYS A 224 -8.43 -19.24 0.58
CA LYS A 224 -9.05 -20.54 0.91
C LYS A 224 -8.04 -21.51 1.49
N VAL A 225 -8.53 -22.57 2.14
CA VAL A 225 -7.69 -23.68 2.59
C VAL A 225 -7.06 -24.39 1.39
N ASP A 226 -5.74 -24.60 1.43
CA ASP A 226 -5.03 -25.42 0.45
C ASP A 226 -5.14 -26.90 0.82
N ILE A 227 -5.91 -27.65 0.05
CA ILE A 227 -6.18 -29.07 0.27
C ILE A 227 -4.88 -29.89 0.32
N ARG A 228 -3.83 -29.46 -0.40
CA ARG A 228 -2.53 -30.14 -0.44
C ARG A 228 -1.75 -30.03 0.87
N LYS A 229 -2.05 -29.00 1.67
CA LYS A 229 -1.42 -28.78 2.98
C LYS A 229 -2.10 -29.55 4.11
N LEU A 230 -3.27 -30.15 3.84
CA LEU A 230 -4.04 -30.88 4.86
C LEU A 230 -3.44 -32.22 5.26
N GLU A 231 -2.44 -32.71 4.52
CA GLU A 231 -1.64 -33.87 4.94
C GLU A 231 -0.74 -33.54 6.13
N ASP A 232 -0.21 -32.30 6.17
CA ASP A 232 0.74 -31.85 7.19
C ASP A 232 0.09 -31.00 8.29
N PHE A 233 -0.99 -30.28 7.96
CA PHE A 233 -1.60 -29.27 8.83
C PHE A 233 -3.12 -29.44 8.95
N PRO A 234 -3.71 -29.24 10.14
CA PRO A 234 -5.16 -29.15 10.32
C PRO A 234 -5.81 -28.03 9.51
N GLN A 235 -7.10 -28.16 9.18
CA GLN A 235 -7.84 -27.17 8.39
C GLN A 235 -7.87 -25.77 9.02
N ASN A 236 -7.79 -25.67 10.34
CA ASN A 236 -7.78 -24.40 11.08
C ASN A 236 -6.36 -23.85 11.32
N ASP A 237 -5.32 -24.49 10.78
CA ASP A 237 -3.95 -24.02 10.88
C ASP A 237 -3.68 -22.89 9.86
N ALA A 238 -2.96 -21.86 10.28
CA ALA A 238 -2.59 -20.74 9.42
C ALA A 238 -1.74 -21.18 8.21
N ASP A 239 -0.89 -22.19 8.35
CA ASP A 239 -0.04 -22.69 7.26
C ASP A 239 -0.83 -23.53 6.23
N ALA A 240 -2.04 -23.98 6.58
CA ALA A 240 -2.95 -24.66 5.65
C ALA A 240 -3.76 -23.67 4.80
N TYR A 241 -3.72 -22.37 5.12
CA TYR A 241 -4.52 -21.36 4.45
C TYR A 241 -3.74 -20.67 3.32
N SER A 242 -4.32 -20.62 2.12
CA SER A 242 -3.82 -19.85 0.99
C SER A 242 -4.35 -18.43 1.07
N PHE A 243 -3.51 -17.50 1.52
CA PHE A 243 -3.77 -16.06 1.60
C PHE A 243 -3.64 -15.35 0.24
N SER A 244 -4.19 -15.97 -0.81
CA SER A 244 -4.12 -15.45 -2.19
C SER A 244 -5.29 -14.52 -2.54
N GLY A 245 -6.13 -14.16 -1.57
CA GLY A 245 -7.28 -13.30 -1.77
C GLY A 245 -6.88 -11.85 -2.01
N GLY A 246 -7.66 -11.09 -2.77
CA GLY A 246 -7.37 -9.68 -3.05
C GLY A 246 -7.43 -8.73 -1.85
N LEU A 247 -7.99 -9.19 -0.72
CA LEU A 247 -8.02 -8.48 0.57
C LEU A 247 -7.04 -9.05 1.60
N CYS A 248 -6.25 -10.06 1.22
CA CYS A 248 -5.21 -10.65 2.05
C CYS A 248 -3.95 -9.81 2.05
#